data_AF-A0A1Y3YC62-F1
#
_entry.id   AF-A0A1Y3YC62-F1
#
_cell.length_a   1.000
_cell.length_b   1.000
_cell.length_c   1.000
_cell.angle_alpha   90.00
_cell.angle_beta   90.00
_cell.angle_gamma   90.00
#
_symmetry.space_group_name_H-M   'P 1'
#
loop_
_entity.id
_entity.type
_entity.pdbx_description
1 polymer ?
#
loop_
_entity_poly.entity_id
_entity_poly.type
_entity_poly.pdbx_seq_one_letter_code
_entity_poly.pdbx_strand_id
1 'polypeptide(L)'
;MISEKNNEQEWDLILYPGKSNLISDIRELWQYRELILLLVKKEFKIMYAQTMLGPVWLLLTPLMSSAVLSLVFGIAAGISTDGIPQFLFYYLGNILWQNFSGCV
;
A
#
# COMPACT_ATOMS: atom_id res chain seq x y z
N MET A 1 -57.24 -20.07 -0.73
CA MET A 1 -56.47 -19.42 -1.81
C MET A 1 -55.41 -18.58 -1.15
N ILE A 2 -54.15 -19.00 -1.26
CA ILE A 2 -53.01 -18.41 -0.58
C ILE A 2 -52.62 -17.16 -1.37
N SER A 3 -52.62 -15.99 -0.74
CA SER A 3 -52.13 -14.76 -1.33
C SER A 3 -50.61 -14.82 -1.36
N GLU A 4 -50.05 -15.01 -2.55
CA GLU A 4 -48.62 -14.86 -2.81
C GLU A 4 -48.21 -13.43 -2.49
N LYS A 5 -47.46 -13.26 -1.39
CA LYS A 5 -46.65 -12.06 -1.16
C LYS A 5 -45.52 -12.09 -2.18
N ASN A 6 -45.69 -11.41 -3.30
CA ASN A 6 -44.58 -11.00 -4.15
C ASN A 6 -43.68 -10.08 -3.31
N ASN A 7 -42.59 -10.64 -2.80
CA ASN A 7 -41.42 -9.87 -2.37
C ASN A 7 -40.81 -9.25 -3.62
N GLU A 8 -41.38 -8.12 -4.06
CA GLU A 8 -40.65 -7.19 -4.90
C GLU A 8 -39.45 -6.75 -4.08
N GLN A 9 -38.27 -7.26 -4.45
CA GLN A 9 -37.02 -6.81 -3.86
C GLN A 9 -36.83 -5.36 -4.26
N GLU A 10 -37.28 -4.47 -3.38
CA GLU A 10 -37.05 -3.05 -3.41
C GLU A 10 -35.56 -2.84 -3.13
N TRP A 11 -34.77 -2.76 -4.20
CA TRP A 11 -33.34 -2.55 -4.09
C TRP A 11 -33.10 -1.12 -3.60
N ASP A 12 -32.70 -1.00 -2.33
CA ASP A 12 -32.34 0.29 -1.71
C ASP A 12 -31.21 1.04 -2.46
N LEU A 13 -30.42 0.34 -3.28
CA LEU A 13 -29.34 0.94 -4.06
C LEU A 13 -29.14 0.24 -5.42
N ILE A 14 -29.53 0.92 -6.50
CA ILE A 14 -29.25 0.48 -7.88
C ILE A 14 -28.01 1.25 -8.38
N LEU A 15 -26.88 0.54 -8.49
CA LEU A 15 -25.65 1.09 -9.05
C LEU A 15 -25.76 1.16 -10.58
N TYR A 16 -26.09 2.34 -11.09
CA TYR A 16 -26.03 2.58 -12.54
C TYR A 16 -24.56 2.76 -12.96
N PRO A 17 -24.10 2.10 -14.04
CA PRO A 17 -22.81 2.42 -14.64
C PRO A 17 -22.94 3.77 -15.37
N GLY A 18 -22.88 4.85 -14.61
CA GLY A 18 -22.81 6.21 -15.12
C GLY A 18 -21.46 6.42 -15.82
N LYS A 19 -21.43 7.26 -16.86
CA LYS A 19 -20.21 7.73 -17.52
C LYS A 19 -19.19 8.17 -16.45
N SER A 20 -18.17 7.34 -16.21
CA SER A 20 -17.10 7.61 -15.25
C SER A 20 -16.33 8.84 -15.73
N ASN A 21 -16.36 9.87 -14.92
CA ASN A 21 -15.41 10.97 -14.97
C ASN A 21 -14.59 10.85 -13.68
N LEU A 22 -13.26 10.94 -13.74
CA LEU A 22 -12.39 10.81 -12.55
C LEU A 22 -12.85 11.67 -11.35
N ILE A 23 -13.49 12.81 -11.63
CA ILE A 23 -14.02 13.74 -10.63
C ILE A 23 -15.26 13.19 -9.89
N SER A 24 -16.15 12.44 -10.56
CA SER A 24 -17.31 11.82 -9.91
C SER A 24 -16.87 10.70 -8.97
N ASP A 25 -15.90 9.92 -9.41
CA ASP A 25 -15.43 8.73 -8.70
C ASP A 25 -14.68 9.14 -7.41
N ILE A 26 -13.85 10.19 -7.48
CA ILE A 26 -13.20 10.77 -6.30
C ILE A 26 -14.21 11.33 -5.30
N ARG A 27 -15.31 11.94 -5.77
CA ARG A 27 -16.37 12.47 -4.90
C ARG A 27 -17.13 11.35 -4.19
N GLU A 28 -17.39 10.25 -4.88
CA GLU A 28 -18.01 9.07 -4.32
C GLU A 28 -17.10 8.39 -3.28
N LEU A 29 -15.80 8.23 -3.59
CA LEU A 29 -14.80 7.77 -2.60
C LEU A 29 -14.80 8.62 -1.32
N TRP A 30 -14.93 9.94 -1.45
CA TRP A 30 -14.97 10.84 -0.29
C TRP A 30 -16.21 10.65 0.59
N GLN A 31 -17.34 10.27 -0.02
CA GLN A 31 -18.57 9.95 0.70
C GLN A 31 -18.43 8.67 1.53
N TYR A 32 -17.64 7.70 1.06
CA TYR A 32 -17.35 6.43 1.74
C TYR A 32 -16.07 6.45 2.60
N ARG A 33 -15.54 7.63 2.95
CA ARG A 33 -14.31 7.76 3.75
C ARG A 33 -14.31 6.97 5.06
N GLU A 34 -15.47 6.82 5.71
CA GLU A 34 -15.57 6.09 6.98
C GLU A 34 -15.31 4.59 6.80
N LEU A 35 -15.80 4.01 5.71
CA LEU A 35 -15.53 2.63 5.34
C LEU A 35 -14.05 2.44 5.00
N ILE A 36 -13.48 3.36 4.20
CA ILE A 36 -12.06 3.34 3.83
C ILE A 36 -11.18 3.42 5.07
N LEU A 37 -11.48 4.33 6.01
CA LEU A 37 -10.73 4.46 7.25
C LEU A 37 -10.84 3.21 8.14
N LEU A 38 -12.00 2.56 8.17
CA LEU A 38 -12.19 1.31 8.92
C LEU A 38 -11.37 0.18 8.32
N LEU A 39 -11.37 0.05 6.99
CA LEU A 39 -10.56 -0.91 6.24
C LEU A 39 -9.07 -0.67 6.49
N VAL A 40 -8.60 0.56 6.34
CA VAL A 40 -7.20 0.94 6.58
C VAL A 40 -6.79 0.60 8.02
N LYS A 41 -7.58 0.99 9.03
CA LYS A 41 -7.28 0.64 10.43
C LYS A 41 -7.21 -0.86 10.67
N LYS A 42 -8.11 -1.63 10.04
CA LYS A 42 -8.12 -3.09 10.13
C LYS A 42 -6.85 -3.68 9.50
N GLU A 43 -6.48 -3.23 8.31
CA GLU A 43 -5.28 -3.70 7.61
C GLU A 43 -4.01 -3.38 8.39
N PHE A 44 -3.87 -2.15 8.91
CA PHE A 44 -2.75 -1.80 9.79
C PHE A 44 -2.68 -2.74 10.99
N LYS A 45 -3.81 -2.98 11.67
CA LYS A 45 -3.83 -3.87 12.84
C LYS A 45 -3.43 -5.30 12.50
N ILE A 46 -3.90 -5.84 11.36
CA ILE A 46 -3.56 -7.19 10.90
C ILE A 46 -2.08 -7.28 10.51
N MET A 47 -1.59 -6.31 9.74
CA MET A 47 -0.23 -6.29 9.21
C MET A 47 0.82 -6.26 10.33
N TYR A 48 0.57 -5.48 11.39
CA TYR A 48 1.48 -5.37 12.53
C TYR A 48 1.23 -6.39 13.65
N ALA A 49 0.06 -7.04 13.71
CA ALA A 49 -0.20 -8.08 14.71
C ALA A 49 0.65 -9.35 14.49
N GLN A 50 1.07 -9.62 13.24
CA GLN A 50 1.80 -10.83 12.89
C GLN A 50 3.33 -10.67 12.95
N THR A 51 3.86 -9.45 13.07
CA THR A 51 5.30 -9.18 13.14
C THR A 51 5.73 -8.97 14.59
N MET A 52 6.64 -9.79 15.12
CA MET A 52 7.17 -9.63 16.49
C MET A 52 7.85 -8.28 16.74
N LEU A 53 8.29 -7.59 15.67
CA LEU A 53 8.99 -6.29 15.71
C LEU A 53 8.09 -5.09 15.36
N GLY A 54 6.81 -5.32 15.03
CA GLY A 54 5.86 -4.25 14.69
C GLY A 54 6.32 -3.36 13.52
N PRO A 55 6.02 -2.05 13.53
CA PRO A 55 6.33 -1.10 12.44
C PRO A 55 7.82 -0.96 12.12
N VAL A 56 8.71 -1.29 13.06
CA VAL A 56 10.16 -1.17 12.89
C VAL A 56 10.66 -2.13 11.80
N TRP A 57 9.96 -3.23 11.56
CA TRP A 57 10.33 -4.22 10.55
C TRP A 57 10.39 -3.65 9.12
N LEU A 58 9.51 -2.70 8.80
CA LEU A 58 9.46 -2.00 7.51
C LEU A 58 10.72 -1.16 7.24
N LEU A 59 11.34 -0.62 8.29
CA LEU A 59 12.59 0.13 8.17
C LEU A 59 13.80 -0.81 8.16
N LEU A 60 13.72 -1.92 8.89
CA LEU A 60 14.82 -2.87 9.03
C LEU A 60 15.17 -3.54 7.69
N THR A 61 14.18 -3.88 6.86
CA THR A 61 14.40 -4.54 5.57
C THR A 61 15.23 -3.70 4.59
N PRO A 62 14.83 -2.46 4.23
CA PRO A 62 15.61 -1.61 3.33
C PRO A 62 16.95 -1.19 3.94
N LEU A 63 17.03 -1.05 5.27
CA LEU A 63 18.29 -0.75 5.96
C LEU A 63 19.29 -1.92 5.84
N MET A 64 18.84 -3.15 6.06
CA MET A 64 19.69 -4.34 5.92
C MET A 64 20.08 -4.57 4.45
N SER A 65 19.13 -4.43 3.51
CA SER A 65 19.43 -4.55 2.08
C SER A 65 20.41 -3.47 1.60
N SER A 66 20.19 -2.21 1.97
CA SER A 66 21.12 -1.12 1.62
C SER A 66 22.48 -1.25 2.28
N ALA A 67 22.55 -1.76 3.52
CA ALA A 67 23.82 -2.08 4.19
C ALA A 67 24.57 -3.18 3.44
N VAL A 68 23.91 -4.28 3.07
CA VAL A 68 24.52 -5.37 2.30
C VAL A 68 25.02 -4.87 0.94
N LEU A 69 24.19 -4.11 0.21
CA LEU A 69 24.57 -3.54 -1.08
C LEU A 69 25.72 -2.55 -0.93
N SER A 70 25.69 -1.66 0.06
CA SER A 70 26.76 -0.71 0.31
C SER A 70 28.06 -1.40 0.72
N LEU A 71 27.99 -2.52 1.44
CA LEU A 71 29.17 -3.27 1.86
C LEU A 71 29.76 -4.08 0.69
N VAL A 72 28.91 -4.75 -0.09
CA VAL A 72 29.33 -5.48 -1.30
C VAL A 72 29.88 -4.53 -2.36
N PHE A 73 29.16 -3.47 -2.73
CA PHE A 73 29.61 -2.54 -3.77
C PHE A 73 30.64 -1.53 -3.28
N GLY A 74 30.64 -1.18 -2.00
CA GLY A 74 31.65 -0.31 -1.41
C GLY A 74 33.01 -1.00 -1.26
N ILE A 75 33.04 -2.25 -0.76
CA ILE A 75 34.30 -2.99 -0.53
C ILE A 75 34.73 -3.77 -1.77
N ALA A 76 33.82 -4.42 -2.50
CA ALA A 76 34.20 -5.30 -3.62
C ALA A 76 34.33 -4.58 -4.97
N ALA A 77 33.60 -3.47 -5.20
CA ALA A 77 33.61 -2.78 -6.49
C ALA A 77 34.38 -1.45 -6.48
N GLY A 78 34.69 -0.87 -5.32
CA GLY A 78 35.46 0.38 -5.21
C GLY A 78 34.85 1.55 -5.97
N ILE A 79 33.53 1.50 -6.26
CA ILE A 79 32.84 2.52 -7.06
C ILE A 79 32.61 3.73 -6.17
N SER A 80 33.54 4.67 -6.20
CA SER A 80 33.39 5.98 -5.58
C SER A 80 32.12 6.64 -6.14
N THR A 81 31.07 6.74 -5.33
CA THR A 81 29.86 7.46 -5.72
C THR A 81 30.13 8.95 -5.57
N ASP A 82 30.91 9.56 -6.46
CA ASP A 82 31.12 11.03 -6.62
C ASP A 82 30.74 11.92 -5.42
N GLY A 83 31.36 11.69 -4.25
CA GLY A 83 31.14 12.47 -3.02
C GLY A 83 29.81 12.25 -2.27
N ILE A 84 28.91 11.39 -2.74
CA ILE A 84 27.62 11.06 -2.11
C ILE A 84 27.78 9.79 -1.26
N PRO A 85 27.22 9.74 -0.04
CA PRO A 85 27.23 8.52 0.77
C PRO A 85 26.53 7.36 0.04
N GLN A 86 27.27 6.31 -0.32
CA GLN A 86 26.76 5.10 -0.99
C GLN A 86 25.52 4.53 -0.31
N PHE A 87 25.50 4.53 1.02
CA PHE A 87 24.37 4.06 1.81
C PHE A 87 23.05 4.77 1.45
N LEU A 88 23.06 6.11 1.34
CA LEU A 88 21.86 6.87 1.01
C LEU A 88 21.38 6.60 -0.43
N PHE A 89 22.32 6.44 -1.37
CA PHE A 89 22.00 6.13 -2.75
C PHE A 89 21.27 4.78 -2.88
N TYR A 90 21.83 3.73 -2.28
CA TYR A 90 21.21 2.40 -2.30
C TYR A 90 19.94 2.30 -1.45
N TYR A 91 19.83 3.09 -0.38
CA TYR A 91 18.64 3.16 0.45
C TYR A 91 17.44 3.77 -0.30
N LEU A 92 17.63 4.90 -0.99
CA LEU A 92 16.58 5.52 -1.80
C LEU A 92 16.13 4.62 -2.95
N GLY A 93 17.09 3.99 -3.64
CA GLY A 93 16.77 3.01 -4.70
C GLY A 93 15.98 1.81 -4.18
N ASN A 94 16.38 1.25 -3.02
CA ASN A 94 15.63 0.16 -2.39
C ASN A 94 14.22 0.58 -2.01
N ILE A 95 14.05 1.75 -1.38
CA ILE A 95 12.71 2.22 -1.00
C ILE A 95 11.82 2.36 -2.23
N LEU A 96 12.31 3.00 -3.29
CA LEU A 96 11.54 3.17 -4.53
C LEU A 96 11.15 1.83 -5.13
N TRP A 97 12.09 0.90 -5.22
CA TRP A 97 11.84 -0.43 -5.74
C TRP A 97 10.88 -1.24 -4.88
N GLN A 98 11.02 -1.20 -3.55
CA GLN A 98 10.18 -1.94 -2.62
C GLN A 98 8.72 -1.47 -2.70
N ASN A 99 8.50 -0.15 -2.80
CA ASN A 99 7.17 0.41 -2.99
C ASN A 99 6.58 0.05 -4.35
N PHE A 100 7.39 0.07 -5.42
CA PHE A 100 6.96 -0.32 -6.75
C PHE A 100 6.58 -1.81 -6.83
N SER A 101 7.47 -2.69 -6.36
CA SER A 101 7.29 -4.15 -6.38
C SER A 101 6.17 -4.63 -5.46
N GLY A 102 5.80 -3.86 -4.42
CA GLY A 102 4.67 -4.20 -3.56
C GLY A 102 3.31 -3.82 -4.15
N CYS A 103 3.29 -3.02 -5.22
CA CYS A 103 2.08 -2.50 -5.84
C CYS A 103 1.70 -3.22 -7.16
N VAL A 104 2.60 -4.03 -7.72
CA VAL A 104 2.39 -4.94 -8.87
C VAL A 104 2.07 -6.33 -8.36
#